data_AF-A0A1C7MG77-F1
#
_entry.id   AF-A0A1C7MG77-F1
#
_cell.length_a   1.000
_cell.length_b   1.000
_cell.length_c   1.000
_cell.angle_alpha   90.00
_cell.angle_beta   90.00
_cell.angle_gamma   90.00
#
_symmetry.space_group_name_H-M   'P 1'
#
loop_
_entity.id
_entity.type
_entity.pdbx_description
1 polymer ?
#
loop_
_entity_poly.entity_id
_entity_poly.type
_entity_poly.pdbx_seq_one_letter_code
_entity_poly.pdbx_strand_id
1 'polypeptide(L)'
;MHIWRAPGCGWRITISTLEAPLSSVCLVGGDTIRISWACVDDWNCILVNAQNHYMGLIQTETPYYQPSPAAPAPFSLNTTYNDPSLSGQTSAWALSVQNSSNIIVFGAGLYSFFQNYAQTCLNSSSCQSQVLNVDSGSSISIYSLATLGVMYQLSVNGQGIIPQSANRNGFQSTVTAWTH
;
A
#
# COMPACT_ATOMS: atom_id res chain seq x y z
N MET A 1 9.84 -19.66 25.12
CA MET A 1 8.77 -18.91 25.82
C MET A 1 9.42 -17.91 26.78
N HIS A 2 9.64 -16.67 26.35
CA HIS A 2 10.05 -15.58 27.24
C HIS A 2 9.08 -14.43 26.99
N ILE A 3 8.19 -14.21 27.97
CA ILE A 3 7.18 -13.16 27.95
C ILE A 3 7.80 -11.95 28.63
N TRP A 4 7.94 -10.82 27.94
CA TRP A 4 8.26 -9.55 28.57
C TRP A 4 7.10 -8.57 28.42
N ARG A 5 6.74 -7.97 29.54
CA ARG A 5 5.65 -6.99 29.68
C ARG A 5 6.28 -5.60 29.63
N ALA A 6 6.06 -4.85 28.56
CA ALA A 6 6.30 -3.40 28.58
C ALA A 6 5.04 -2.72 29.16
N PRO A 7 5.14 -1.88 30.21
CA PRO A 7 3.98 -1.18 30.75
C PRO A 7 3.46 -0.15 29.73
N GLY A 8 2.17 -0.22 29.37
CA GLY A 8 1.47 0.85 28.63
C GLY A 8 1.07 0.54 27.19
N CYS A 9 1.38 -0.64 26.64
CA CYS A 9 0.92 -1.04 25.31
C CYS A 9 -0.07 -2.21 25.39
N GLY A 10 -1.21 -2.06 24.71
CA GLY A 10 -2.06 -3.19 24.33
C GLY A 10 -1.27 -4.21 23.51
N TRP A 11 -1.76 -5.44 23.50
CA TRP A 11 -1.11 -6.65 23.00
C TRP A 11 -0.37 -6.48 21.66
N ARG A 12 0.85 -7.03 21.58
CA ARG A 12 1.62 -7.19 20.34
C ARG A 12 1.93 -8.68 20.16
N ILE A 13 1.54 -9.26 19.02
CA ILE A 13 1.90 -10.62 18.61
C ILE A 13 2.85 -10.49 17.42
N THR A 14 4.00 -11.16 17.49
CA THR A 14 4.86 -11.40 16.32
C THR A 14 4.75 -12.89 16.01
N ILE A 15 4.17 -13.24 14.87
CA ILE A 15 4.01 -14.64 14.45
C ILE A 15 5.22 -15.03 13.60
N SER A 16 6.01 -15.99 14.10
CA SER A 16 6.82 -16.86 13.26
C SER A 16 5.98 -18.10 12.93
N THR A 17 5.52 -18.18 11.68
CA THR A 17 4.88 -19.33 11.00
C THR A 17 3.65 -19.98 11.67
N LEU A 18 2.66 -20.24 10.81
CA LEU A 18 1.36 -20.90 10.99
C LEU A 18 0.20 -20.03 11.52
N GLU A 19 -0.77 -19.92 10.62
CA GLU A 19 -2.20 -19.63 10.75
C GLU A 19 -2.74 -19.18 12.12
N ALA A 20 -3.22 -17.94 12.19
CA ALA A 20 -4.42 -17.56 12.95
C ALA A 20 -4.81 -16.08 12.70
N PRO A 21 -6.09 -15.72 12.94
CA PRO A 21 -6.77 -14.60 12.28
C PRO A 21 -6.91 -13.34 13.16
N LEU A 22 -7.34 -12.26 12.50
CA LEU A 22 -7.88 -10.99 13.03
C LEU A 22 -6.89 -10.02 13.71
N SER A 23 -6.85 -8.82 13.11
CA SER A 23 -6.30 -7.53 13.58
C SER A 23 -4.77 -7.36 13.65
N SER A 24 -4.20 -6.52 12.76
CA SER A 24 -3.54 -5.23 13.12
C SER A 24 -2.53 -4.69 12.08
N VAL A 25 -2.49 -3.36 12.04
CA VAL A 25 -1.66 -2.34 11.35
C VAL A 25 -0.17 -2.68 11.15
N CYS A 26 0.35 -2.43 9.94
CA CYS A 26 1.79 -2.33 9.66
C CYS A 26 2.30 -0.90 9.91
N LEU A 27 3.10 -0.72 10.96
CA LEU A 27 3.92 0.49 11.19
C LEU A 27 5.38 0.08 11.25
N VAL A 28 6.18 0.55 10.28
CA VAL A 28 7.63 0.38 10.29
C VAL A 28 8.28 1.74 10.60
N GLY A 29 8.65 1.92 11.86
CA GLY A 29 9.53 3.00 12.32
C GLY A 29 10.79 2.42 12.95
N GLY A 30 11.97 2.87 12.49
CA GLY A 30 13.27 2.57 13.10
C GLY A 30 14.45 2.54 12.11
N ASP A 31 15.53 3.23 12.47
CA ASP A 31 16.76 3.53 11.71
C ASP A 31 17.65 2.31 11.36
N THR A 32 17.13 1.32 10.64
CA THR A 32 17.96 0.22 10.13
C THR A 32 17.41 -0.24 8.80
N ILE A 33 18.28 -0.50 7.82
CA ILE A 33 17.90 -1.14 6.55
C ILE A 33 17.17 -2.44 6.90
N ARG A 34 15.86 -2.45 6.68
CA ARG A 34 15.00 -3.61 6.85
C ARG A 34 14.45 -3.98 5.49
N ILE A 35 14.81 -5.18 5.03
CA ILE A 35 14.11 -5.84 3.93
C ILE A 35 12.75 -6.22 4.50
N SER A 36 11.76 -5.35 4.31
CA SER A 36 10.38 -5.65 4.73
C SER A 36 9.75 -6.59 3.71
N TRP A 37 9.68 -7.86 4.08
CA TRP A 37 8.81 -8.86 3.45
C TRP A 37 7.32 -8.65 3.79
N ALA A 38 6.98 -7.55 4.49
CA ALA A 38 5.65 -7.27 5.05
C ALA A 38 4.59 -6.82 4.03
N CYS A 39 4.94 -6.77 2.73
CA CYS A 39 4.03 -6.43 1.63
C CYS A 39 3.81 -7.67 0.74
N VAL A 40 3.58 -8.81 1.37
CA VAL A 40 3.23 -10.06 0.70
C VAL A 40 2.03 -10.61 1.45
N ASP A 41 0.98 -10.94 0.69
CA ASP A 41 -0.34 -11.42 1.10
C ASP A 41 -1.33 -10.32 1.56
N ASP A 42 -2.34 -10.07 0.71
CA ASP A 42 -3.65 -9.44 0.95
C ASP A 42 -3.76 -8.07 1.67
N TRP A 43 -2.67 -7.39 2.01
CA TRP A 43 -2.72 -6.17 2.82
C TRP A 43 -1.89 -4.97 2.31
N ASN A 44 -2.35 -3.78 2.68
CA ASN A 44 -1.82 -2.45 2.33
C ASN A 44 -0.49 -2.13 3.03
N CYS A 45 0.43 -1.45 2.34
CA CYS A 45 1.71 -1.00 2.90
C CYS A 45 1.76 0.50 3.18
N ILE A 46 2.07 0.87 4.42
CA ILE A 46 2.10 2.27 4.87
C ILE A 46 3.48 2.56 5.48
N LEU A 47 4.19 3.53 4.90
CA LEU A 47 5.47 4.04 5.40
C LEU A 47 5.27 5.45 5.96
N VAL A 48 5.63 5.65 7.23
CA VAL A 48 5.52 6.94 7.92
C VAL A 48 6.78 7.18 8.72
N ASN A 49 7.47 8.29 8.48
CA ASN A 49 8.75 8.60 9.11
C ASN A 49 9.80 7.49 8.91
N ALA A 50 9.70 6.74 7.81
CA ALA A 50 10.59 5.63 7.50
C ALA A 50 11.84 6.13 6.78
N GLN A 51 12.98 5.47 7.00
CA GLN A 51 14.22 5.81 6.33
C GLN A 51 14.96 4.55 5.86
N ASN A 52 15.67 4.64 4.74
CA ASN A 52 16.62 3.62 4.27
C ASN A 52 15.99 2.24 4.00
N HIS A 53 14.95 2.18 3.17
CA HIS A 53 14.29 0.92 2.82
C HIS A 53 14.56 0.52 1.36
N TYR A 54 14.81 -0.77 1.16
CA TYR A 54 14.75 -1.43 -0.14
C TYR A 54 13.56 -2.40 -0.14
N MET A 55 12.71 -2.31 -1.16
CA MET A 55 11.48 -3.08 -1.31
C MET A 55 11.47 -3.67 -2.72
N GLY A 56 11.58 -4.99 -2.87
CA GLY A 56 11.66 -5.60 -4.21
C GLY A 56 11.50 -7.12 -4.22
N LEU A 57 10.58 -7.72 -4.98
CA LEU A 57 9.35 -7.10 -5.50
C LEU A 57 8.30 -7.07 -4.37
N ILE A 58 7.52 -6.00 -4.29
CA ILE A 58 6.31 -5.96 -3.44
C ILE A 58 5.07 -6.30 -4.26
N GLN A 59 4.08 -6.96 -3.65
CA GLN A 59 2.82 -7.29 -4.30
C GLN A 59 1.65 -7.02 -3.36
N THR A 60 0.55 -6.48 -3.88
CA THR A 60 -0.67 -6.25 -3.09
C THR A 60 -1.93 -6.46 -3.91
N GLU A 61 -3.03 -6.82 -3.25
CA GLU A 61 -4.37 -6.79 -3.81
C GLU A 61 -5.34 -5.98 -2.95
N THR A 62 -6.18 -5.16 -3.58
CA THR A 62 -7.28 -4.48 -2.88
C THR A 62 -8.30 -5.51 -2.37
N PRO A 63 -8.82 -5.39 -1.13
CA PRO A 63 -9.85 -6.29 -0.63
C PRO A 63 -11.07 -6.36 -1.55
N TYR A 64 -11.49 -7.58 -1.91
CA TYR A 64 -12.43 -7.79 -3.02
C TYR A 64 -13.83 -7.21 -2.80
N TYR A 65 -14.22 -7.00 -1.54
CA TYR A 65 -15.49 -6.37 -1.18
C TYR A 65 -15.50 -4.86 -1.43
N GLN A 66 -14.34 -4.19 -1.43
CA GLN A 66 -14.29 -2.75 -1.61
C GLN A 66 -14.84 -2.38 -2.99
N PRO A 67 -15.63 -1.30 -3.11
CA PRO A 67 -15.82 -0.22 -2.14
C PRO A 67 -17.04 -0.38 -1.19
N SER A 68 -17.53 -1.61 -0.93
CA SER A 68 -18.69 -1.82 -0.04
C SER A 68 -18.37 -2.82 1.10
N PRO A 69 -18.19 -2.35 2.35
CA PRO A 69 -18.11 -0.94 2.75
C PRO A 69 -16.85 -0.26 2.19
N ALA A 70 -16.91 1.07 2.08
CA ALA A 70 -15.77 1.86 1.63
C ALA A 70 -14.72 1.95 2.74
N ALA A 71 -13.44 1.97 2.39
CA ALA A 71 -12.39 2.32 3.34
C ALA A 71 -12.71 3.70 3.99
N PRO A 72 -12.49 3.88 5.32
CA PRO A 72 -11.84 2.96 6.25
C PRO A 72 -12.81 2.00 6.96
N ALA A 73 -14.11 2.05 6.65
CA ALA A 73 -15.11 1.25 7.35
C ALA A 73 -14.81 -0.26 7.23
N PRO A 74 -15.08 -1.03 8.30
CA PRO A 74 -15.80 -0.67 9.53
C PRO A 74 -14.95 0.07 10.57
N PHE A 75 -13.66 0.29 10.31
CA PHE A 75 -12.77 1.03 11.20
C PHE A 75 -12.89 2.53 10.97
N SER A 76 -12.37 3.30 11.91
CA SER A 76 -12.15 4.74 11.78
C SER A 76 -10.66 5.01 11.64
N LEU A 77 -10.28 6.03 10.87
CA LEU A 77 -8.89 6.50 10.83
C LEU A 77 -8.41 6.85 12.24
N ASN A 78 -7.21 6.40 12.58
CA ASN A 78 -6.57 6.65 13.85
C ASN A 78 -5.18 7.26 13.65
N THR A 79 -5.04 8.52 14.06
CA THR A 79 -3.76 9.26 13.97
C THR A 79 -2.67 8.65 14.82
N THR A 80 -3.02 7.94 15.91
CA THR A 80 -2.04 7.20 16.74
C THR A 80 -1.33 6.12 15.93
N TYR A 81 -2.02 5.56 14.94
CA TYR A 81 -1.48 4.55 14.03
C TYR A 81 -1.00 5.14 12.71
N ASN A 82 -0.96 6.47 12.59
CA ASN A 82 -0.59 7.17 11.37
C ASN A 82 -1.37 6.69 10.12
N ASP A 83 -2.65 6.36 10.30
CA ASP A 83 -3.48 5.93 9.19
C ASP A 83 -3.48 7.00 8.09
N PRO A 84 -3.24 6.62 6.81
CA PRO A 84 -3.14 7.58 5.73
C PRO A 84 -4.51 8.21 5.45
N SER A 85 -4.49 9.47 5.03
CA SER A 85 -5.66 10.08 4.41
C SER A 85 -6.07 9.25 3.18
N LEU A 86 -7.37 8.99 3.05
CA LEU A 86 -7.91 8.33 1.86
C LEU A 86 -8.13 9.30 0.69
N SER A 87 -8.02 10.61 0.91
CA SER A 87 -8.11 11.64 -0.16
C SER A 87 -9.32 11.47 -1.09
N GLY A 88 -10.49 11.15 -0.51
CA GLY A 88 -11.74 10.94 -1.25
C GLY A 88 -11.87 9.57 -1.92
N GLN A 89 -10.92 8.66 -1.71
CA GLN A 89 -11.01 7.29 -2.18
C GLN A 89 -11.88 6.41 -1.29
N THR A 90 -12.47 5.40 -1.91
CA THR A 90 -13.32 4.38 -1.25
C THR A 90 -12.62 3.03 -1.09
N SER A 91 -11.41 2.91 -1.62
CA SER A 91 -10.58 1.70 -1.59
C SER A 91 -9.25 1.98 -0.92
N ALA A 92 -8.61 0.95 -0.40
CA ALA A 92 -7.37 1.12 0.33
C ALA A 92 -6.15 1.39 -0.58
N TRP A 93 -5.18 2.13 -0.05
CA TRP A 93 -3.88 2.34 -0.71
C TRP A 93 -3.05 1.07 -0.67
N ALA A 94 -2.54 0.61 -1.81
CA ALA A 94 -1.56 -0.48 -1.83
C ALA A 94 -0.23 -0.05 -1.19
N LEU A 95 0.23 1.17 -1.51
CA LEU A 95 1.40 1.79 -0.89
C LEU A 95 1.11 3.26 -0.60
N SER A 96 1.29 3.69 0.64
CA SER A 96 1.27 5.10 1.04
C SER A 96 2.57 5.47 1.73
N VAL A 97 3.26 6.50 1.24
CA VAL A 97 4.55 6.96 1.77
C VAL A 97 4.41 8.40 2.27
N GLN A 98 4.71 8.61 3.55
CA GLN A 98 4.56 9.89 4.25
C GLN A 98 5.83 10.21 5.04
N ASN A 99 6.35 11.42 4.89
CA ASN A 99 7.52 11.96 5.58
C ASN A 99 8.69 10.96 5.67
N SER A 100 8.98 10.23 4.59
CA SER A 100 9.94 9.12 4.57
C SER A 100 11.09 9.39 3.61
N SER A 101 12.30 8.93 3.90
CA SER A 101 13.49 9.24 3.09
C SER A 101 14.28 8.01 2.67
N ASN A 102 14.98 8.10 1.54
CA ASN A 102 15.84 7.04 1.02
C ASN A 102 15.08 5.70 0.89
N ILE A 103 13.94 5.73 0.21
CA ILE A 103 13.12 4.56 -0.09
C ILE A 103 13.38 4.13 -1.54
N ILE A 104 13.66 2.85 -1.75
CA ILE A 104 13.82 2.25 -3.08
C ILE A 104 12.80 1.13 -3.21
N VAL A 105 11.91 1.25 -4.20
CA VAL A 105 11.03 0.18 -4.65
C VAL A 105 11.59 -0.35 -5.97
N PHE A 106 12.12 -1.56 -5.97
CA PHE A 106 12.68 -2.21 -7.15
C PHE A 106 11.79 -3.40 -7.55
N GLY A 107 10.75 -3.08 -8.31
CA GLY A 107 9.68 -3.97 -8.68
C GLY A 107 8.47 -3.85 -7.73
N ALA A 108 7.30 -3.57 -8.29
CA ALA A 108 6.03 -3.58 -7.56
C ALA A 108 4.90 -4.12 -8.44
N GLY A 109 4.01 -4.93 -7.87
CA GLY A 109 2.78 -5.41 -8.50
C GLY A 109 1.57 -5.04 -7.66
N LEU A 110 0.90 -3.92 -7.97
CA LEU A 110 -0.18 -3.37 -7.13
C LEU A 110 -1.51 -3.49 -7.87
N TYR A 111 -2.37 -4.40 -7.43
CA TYR A 111 -3.53 -4.83 -8.21
C TYR A 111 -4.87 -4.53 -7.52
N SER A 112 -5.87 -4.18 -8.34
CA SER A 112 -7.26 -4.03 -7.92
C SER A 112 -8.15 -4.78 -8.91
N PHE A 113 -8.62 -5.97 -8.51
CA PHE A 113 -9.33 -6.87 -9.41
C PHE A 113 -10.85 -6.71 -9.39
N PHE A 114 -11.39 -6.18 -8.30
CA PHE A 114 -12.82 -6.28 -7.99
C PHE A 114 -13.42 -4.94 -7.56
N GLN A 115 -14.72 -4.82 -7.80
CA GLN A 115 -15.61 -3.90 -7.10
C GLN A 115 -16.77 -4.71 -6.56
N ASN A 116 -16.89 -4.85 -5.23
CA ASN A 116 -17.93 -5.68 -4.61
C ASN A 116 -18.00 -7.10 -5.22
N TYR A 117 -16.84 -7.77 -5.27
CA TYR A 117 -16.65 -9.10 -5.86
C TYR A 117 -16.94 -9.24 -7.36
N ALA A 118 -17.31 -8.17 -8.07
CA ALA A 118 -17.48 -8.17 -9.52
C ALA A 118 -16.21 -7.69 -10.24
N GLN A 119 -15.87 -8.30 -11.37
CA GLN A 119 -14.68 -7.98 -12.17
C GLN A 119 -14.98 -7.15 -13.43
N THR A 120 -16.22 -6.67 -13.60
CA THR A 120 -16.63 -5.89 -14.78
C THR A 120 -15.79 -4.61 -14.97
N CYS A 121 -15.26 -4.07 -13.87
CA CYS A 121 -14.39 -2.89 -13.84
C CYS A 121 -13.01 -3.10 -14.50
N LEU A 122 -12.56 -4.34 -14.70
CA LEU A 122 -11.27 -4.63 -15.34
C LEU A 122 -11.24 -4.18 -16.81
N ASN A 123 -12.38 -4.26 -17.50
CA ASN A 123 -12.50 -3.87 -18.92
C ASN A 123 -12.16 -2.39 -19.14
N SER A 124 -12.45 -1.54 -18.15
CA SER A 124 -12.18 -0.11 -18.18
C SER A 124 -11.00 0.30 -17.28
N SER A 125 -10.32 -0.66 -16.63
CA SER A 125 -9.28 -0.41 -15.63
C SER A 125 -9.71 0.59 -14.55
N SER A 126 -10.96 0.46 -14.09
CA SER A 126 -11.62 1.42 -13.19
C SER A 126 -12.11 0.77 -11.89
N CYS A 127 -11.49 -0.32 -11.45
CA CYS A 127 -11.82 -0.99 -10.19
C CYS A 127 -11.48 -0.10 -8.99
N GLN A 128 -10.39 0.66 -9.10
CA GLN A 128 -9.97 1.64 -8.10
C GLN A 128 -9.43 2.90 -8.78
N SER A 129 -9.57 4.05 -8.11
CA SER A 129 -9.11 5.32 -8.68
C SER A 129 -7.59 5.46 -8.63
N GLN A 130 -6.99 5.31 -7.45
CA GLN A 130 -5.55 5.51 -7.21
C GLN A 130 -5.03 4.42 -6.28
N VAL A 131 -3.80 3.92 -6.50
CA VAL A 131 -3.28 2.74 -5.77
C VAL A 131 -2.01 2.99 -4.97
N LEU A 132 -1.14 3.87 -5.45
CA LEU A 132 0.08 4.32 -4.76
C LEU A 132 0.00 5.82 -4.51
N ASN A 133 0.32 6.24 -3.28
CA ASN A 133 0.42 7.64 -2.91
C ASN A 133 1.76 7.96 -2.23
N VAL A 134 2.36 9.08 -2.60
CA VAL A 134 3.54 9.65 -1.96
C VAL A 134 3.23 11.09 -1.56
N ASP A 135 3.67 11.55 -0.40
CA ASP A 135 3.60 12.97 -0.07
C ASP A 135 4.69 13.80 -0.77
N SER A 136 4.59 15.13 -0.70
CA SER A 136 5.61 16.00 -1.31
C SER A 136 6.95 16.03 -0.56
N GLY A 137 7.00 15.52 0.68
CA GLY A 137 8.19 15.58 1.54
C GLY A 137 9.06 14.33 1.50
N SER A 138 8.57 13.22 0.96
CA SER A 138 9.30 11.95 0.95
C SER A 138 10.29 11.85 -0.21
N SER A 139 11.42 11.15 -0.01
CA SER A 139 12.34 10.78 -1.09
C SER A 139 12.25 9.29 -1.41
N ILE A 140 11.82 8.97 -2.63
CA ILE A 140 11.54 7.61 -3.06
C ILE A 140 11.87 7.42 -4.55
N SER A 141 12.51 6.29 -4.86
CA SER A 141 12.73 5.83 -6.24
C SER A 141 11.97 4.54 -6.48
N ILE A 142 11.17 4.50 -7.54
CA ILE A 142 10.34 3.36 -7.92
C ILE A 142 10.77 2.89 -9.30
N TYR A 143 11.12 1.61 -9.41
CA TYR A 143 11.49 0.95 -10.65
C TYR A 143 10.52 -0.19 -10.91
N SER A 144 10.07 -0.35 -12.16
CA SER A 144 9.16 -1.41 -12.59
C SER A 144 7.89 -1.51 -11.74
N LEU A 145 7.12 -0.42 -11.67
CA LEU A 145 5.79 -0.41 -11.05
C LEU A 145 4.76 -0.94 -12.03
N ALA A 146 4.27 -2.15 -11.77
CA ALA A 146 3.18 -2.78 -12.47
C ALA A 146 1.87 -2.63 -11.68
N THR A 147 0.80 -2.25 -12.36
CA THR A 147 -0.52 -2.09 -11.76
C THR A 147 -1.63 -2.66 -12.63
N LEU A 148 -2.77 -3.00 -12.02
CA LEU A 148 -3.92 -3.54 -12.73
C LEU A 148 -5.23 -3.02 -12.14
N GLY A 149 -6.18 -2.68 -13.00
CA GLY A 149 -7.54 -2.29 -12.58
C GLY A 149 -7.64 -0.92 -11.91
N VAL A 150 -6.58 -0.10 -12.00
CA VAL A 150 -6.48 1.20 -11.35
C VAL A 150 -6.42 2.33 -12.38
N MET A 151 -7.10 3.44 -12.16
CA MET A 151 -7.09 4.57 -13.11
C MET A 151 -5.76 5.32 -13.10
N TYR A 152 -5.21 5.57 -11.91
CA TYR A 152 -3.92 6.20 -11.67
C TYR A 152 -2.98 5.25 -10.93
N GLN A 153 -1.84 4.98 -11.55
CA GLN A 153 -0.82 4.08 -11.00
C GLN A 153 -0.07 4.71 -9.85
N LEU A 154 0.16 6.02 -9.93
CA LEU A 154 0.91 6.79 -8.94
C LEU A 154 0.28 8.16 -8.74
N SER A 155 0.27 8.57 -7.48
CA SER A 155 -0.32 9.82 -7.02
C SER A 155 0.63 10.54 -6.08
N VAL A 156 0.59 11.87 -6.13
CA VAL A 156 1.33 12.74 -5.20
C VAL A 156 0.32 13.59 -4.44
N ASN A 157 0.39 13.57 -3.10
CA ASN A 157 -0.55 14.28 -2.23
C ASN A 157 -2.04 13.95 -2.54
N GLY A 158 -2.33 12.69 -2.87
CA GLY A 158 -3.67 12.22 -3.20
C GLY A 158 -4.21 12.67 -4.57
N GLN A 159 -3.36 13.27 -5.40
CA GLN A 159 -3.67 13.62 -6.79
C GLN A 159 -2.99 12.64 -7.74
N GLY A 160 -3.77 11.95 -8.57
CA GLY A 160 -3.24 11.02 -9.56
C GLY A 160 -2.42 11.74 -10.63
N ILE A 161 -1.15 11.35 -10.80
CA ILE A 161 -0.23 11.99 -11.76
C ILE A 161 0.21 11.06 -12.89
N ILE A 162 0.18 9.74 -12.68
CA ILE A 162 0.49 8.77 -13.73
C ILE A 162 -0.76 7.95 -14.06
N PRO A 163 -1.50 8.27 -15.14
CA PRO A 163 -2.63 7.46 -15.56
C PRO A 163 -2.16 6.11 -16.13
N GLN A 164 -2.92 5.05 -15.88
CA GLN A 164 -2.62 3.71 -16.42
C GLN A 164 -2.64 3.70 -17.96
N SER A 165 -3.47 4.54 -18.57
CA SER A 165 -3.68 4.58 -20.03
C SER A 165 -2.42 4.96 -20.80
N ALA A 166 -1.49 5.69 -20.19
CA ALA A 166 -0.21 6.06 -20.79
C ALA A 166 0.84 4.93 -20.74
N ASN A 167 0.58 3.83 -20.04
CA ASN A 167 1.58 2.83 -19.68
C ASN A 167 1.10 1.39 -19.88
N ARG A 168 0.11 1.17 -20.77
CA ARG A 168 -0.47 -0.16 -20.95
C ARG A 168 0.57 -1.16 -21.47
N ASN A 169 0.67 -2.32 -20.82
CA ASN A 169 1.67 -3.34 -21.10
C ASN A 169 1.06 -4.76 -20.98
N GLY A 170 0.23 -5.12 -21.96
CA GLY A 170 -0.50 -6.39 -21.95
C GLY A 170 -1.64 -6.38 -20.93
N PHE A 171 -1.64 -7.37 -20.02
CA PHE A 171 -2.68 -7.49 -19.00
C PHE A 171 -2.65 -6.32 -18.02
N GLN A 172 -1.45 -5.87 -17.64
CA GLN A 172 -1.22 -4.80 -16.67
C GLN A 172 -0.78 -3.49 -17.34
N SER A 173 -0.57 -2.44 -16.56
CA SER A 173 0.14 -1.23 -16.96
C SER A 173 1.45 -1.13 -16.17
N THR A 174 2.50 -0.59 -16.78
CA THR A 174 3.85 -0.60 -16.18
C THR A 174 4.57 0.73 -16.34
N VAL A 175 4.95 1.35 -15.22
CA VAL A 175 5.89 2.48 -15.17
C VAL A 175 7.29 1.93 -14.97
N THR A 176 8.21 2.21 -15.91
CA THR A 176 9.58 1.69 -15.84
C THR A 176 10.38 2.31 -14.69
N ALA A 177 10.27 3.62 -14.51
CA ALA A 177 10.96 4.34 -13.45
C ALA A 177 10.20 5.62 -13.06
N TRP A 178 10.23 5.96 -11.79
CA TRP A 178 9.79 7.24 -11.25
C TRP A 178 10.63 7.60 -10.02
N THR A 179 10.99 8.87 -9.89
CA THR A 179 11.83 9.38 -8.80
C THR A 179 11.26 10.69 -8.30
N HIS A 180 11.28 10.89 -6.98
CA HIS A 180 10.77 12.06 -6.29
C HIS A 180 11.61 12.37 -5.05
#